data_AF-A0A942SHH5-F1
#
_entry.id   AF-A0A942SHH5-F1
#
_cell.length_a   1.000
_cell.length_b   1.000
_cell.length_c   1.000
_cell.angle_alpha   90.00
_cell.angle_beta   90.00
_cell.angle_gamma   90.00
#
_symmetry.space_group_name_H-M   'P 1'
#
loop_
_entity.id
_entity.type
_entity.pdbx_description
1 polymer ?
#
loop_
_entity_poly.entity_id
_entity_poly.type
_entity_poly.pdbx_seq_one_letter_code
_entity_poly.pdbx_strand_id
1 'polypeptide(L)'
;MIFGCLRSPKHACIQGIKTLTDTGYQGLQKIQARSELPKKKTKKTPLSKADKKNNQKLASERVLNENVIGMLKRFKIIADRYRNRRKRFWLRFNLIAGIYNWELRN
;
A
#
# COMPACT_ATOMS: atom_id res chain seq x y z
N MET A 1 -3.46 -10.65 10.78
CA MET A 1 -4.65 -11.31 10.19
C MET A 1 -5.55 -10.31 9.45
N ILE A 2 -5.14 -9.84 8.26
CA ILE A 2 -6.00 -9.01 7.36
C ILE A 2 -6.30 -9.79 6.06
N PHE A 3 -5.95 -11.07 5.98
CA PHE A 3 -6.07 -11.86 4.74
C PHE A 3 -7.45 -12.46 4.46
N GLY A 4 -8.44 -12.30 5.34
CA GLY A 4 -9.74 -12.96 5.19
C GLY A 4 -10.86 -12.15 4.54
N CYS A 5 -10.66 -10.87 4.18
CA CYS A 5 -11.76 -9.97 3.80
C CYS A 5 -11.53 -9.17 2.51
N LEU A 6 -10.83 -9.74 1.52
CA LEU A 6 -10.68 -9.15 0.18
C LEU A 6 -11.11 -10.13 -0.93
N ARG A 7 -12.08 -11.01 -0.66
CA ARG A 7 -12.71 -11.83 -1.70
C ARG A 7 -13.83 -11.01 -2.38
N SER A 8 -13.44 -10.01 -3.16
CA SER A 8 -14.33 -9.33 -4.09
C SER A 8 -13.60 -9.13 -5.42
N PRO A 9 -14.08 -9.72 -6.54
CA PRO A 9 -13.36 -9.76 -7.82
C PRO A 9 -13.20 -8.41 -8.53
N LYS A 10 -13.70 -7.31 -7.94
CA LYS A 10 -13.90 -6.02 -8.62
C LYS A 10 -12.82 -4.97 -8.34
N HIS A 11 -11.80 -5.28 -7.57
CA HIS A 11 -10.63 -4.41 -7.41
C HIS A 11 -9.60 -4.74 -8.50
N ALA A 12 -9.99 -4.54 -9.76
CA ALA A 12 -9.05 -4.59 -10.86
C ALA A 12 -7.98 -3.51 -10.59
N CYS A 13 -6.71 -3.91 -10.55
CA CYS A 13 -5.61 -2.96 -10.53
C CYS A 13 -5.81 -1.99 -11.70
N ILE A 14 -5.86 -0.69 -11.43
CA ILE A 14 -6.13 0.32 -12.45
C ILE A 14 -4.99 0.26 -13.47
N GLN A 15 -5.30 -0.20 -14.68
CA GLN A 15 -4.33 -0.34 -15.75
C GLN A 15 -3.80 1.06 -16.10
N GLY A 16 -2.48 1.25 -15.98
CA GLY A 16 -1.81 2.51 -16.31
C GLY A 16 -1.24 3.28 -15.11
N ILE A 17 -1.63 2.98 -13.87
CA ILE A 17 -1.05 3.62 -12.69
C ILE A 17 0.22 2.86 -12.25
N LYS A 18 1.27 3.60 -11.89
CA LYS A 18 2.47 3.04 -11.26
C LYS A 18 2.15 2.64 -9.82
N THR A 19 2.32 1.37 -9.47
CA THR A 19 2.11 0.89 -8.09
C THR A 19 3.45 0.65 -7.42
N LEU A 20 3.74 1.39 -6.35
CA LEU A 20 4.86 1.12 -5.45
C LEU A 20 4.44 0.11 -4.40
N THR A 21 5.21 -0.96 -4.25
CA THR A 21 4.84 -2.07 -3.37
C THR A 21 5.99 -2.57 -2.51
N ASP A 22 5.64 -3.20 -1.39
CA ASP A 22 6.60 -3.85 -0.51
C ASP A 22 7.05 -5.20 -1.02
N THR A 23 8.19 -5.65 -0.49
CA THR A 23 8.75 -6.99 -0.78
C THR A 23 7.81 -8.14 -0.44
N GLY A 24 6.77 -7.92 0.37
CA GLY A 24 5.73 -8.90 0.67
C GLY A 24 4.77 -9.17 -0.48
N TYR A 25 4.73 -8.32 -1.51
CA TYR A 25 3.88 -8.47 -2.69
C TYR A 25 4.60 -9.11 -3.89
N GLN A 26 5.58 -9.98 -3.60
CA GLN A 26 6.26 -10.76 -4.63
C GLN A 26 5.25 -11.57 -5.46
N GLY A 27 5.12 -11.24 -6.74
CA GLY A 27 4.12 -11.83 -7.64
C GLY A 27 3.07 -10.85 -8.15
N LEU A 28 2.97 -9.64 -7.58
CA LEU A 28 2.05 -8.60 -8.08
C LEU A 28 2.40 -8.17 -9.52
N GLN A 29 3.66 -8.27 -9.91
CA GLN A 29 4.11 -8.06 -11.29
C GLN A 29 3.38 -8.93 -12.32
N LYS A 30 2.88 -10.11 -11.94
CA LYS A 30 2.11 -10.99 -12.82
C LYS A 30 0.69 -10.47 -13.08
N ILE A 31 0.17 -9.64 -12.19
CA ILE A 31 -1.18 -9.08 -12.24
C ILE A 31 -1.14 -7.64 -12.76
N GLN A 32 -0.06 -6.90 -12.45
CA GLN A 32 0.12 -5.51 -12.84
C GLN A 32 1.54 -5.27 -13.38
N ALA A 33 1.63 -4.98 -14.67
CA ALA A 33 2.90 -4.77 -15.37
C ALA A 33 3.68 -3.53 -14.86
N ARG A 34 2.99 -2.48 -14.41
CA ARG A 34 3.60 -1.23 -13.88
C ARG A 34 3.84 -1.24 -12.37
N SER A 35 4.19 -2.39 -11.80
CA SER A 35 4.51 -2.50 -10.37
C SER A 35 6.02 -2.40 -10.12
N GLU A 36 6.40 -1.39 -9.34
CA GLU A 36 7.78 -1.21 -8.89
C GLU A 36 7.94 -1.86 -7.52
N LEU A 37 8.81 -2.88 -7.48
CA LEU A 37 9.16 -3.64 -6.30
C LEU A 37 10.64 -3.43 -5.97
N PRO A 38 11.00 -3.20 -4.70
CA PRO A 38 12.39 -3.18 -4.31
C PRO A 38 13.04 -4.56 -4.56
N LYS A 39 14.25 -4.54 -5.10
CA LYS A 39 15.01 -5.75 -5.38
C LYS A 39 15.47 -6.37 -4.05
N LYS A 40 15.07 -7.62 -3.80
CA LYS A 40 15.47 -8.37 -2.60
C LYS A 40 16.88 -8.95 -2.78
N LYS A 41 17.73 -8.81 -1.76
CA LYS A 41 19.01 -9.51 -1.67
C LYS A 41 18.76 -11.01 -1.47
N THR A 42 19.47 -11.88 -2.18
CA THR A 42 19.52 -13.31 -1.85
C THR A 42 20.94 -13.73 -1.48
N LYS A 43 21.10 -14.93 -0.91
CA LYS A 43 22.42 -15.48 -0.55
C LYS A 43 23.35 -15.59 -1.76
N LYS A 44 22.78 -15.88 -2.95
CA LYS A 44 23.53 -16.08 -4.20
C LYS A 44 23.64 -14.81 -5.05
N THR A 45 22.71 -13.86 -4.88
CA THR A 45 22.69 -12.60 -5.65
C THR A 45 22.74 -11.39 -4.72
N PRO A 46 23.95 -10.85 -4.46
CA PRO A 46 24.10 -9.61 -3.72
C PRO A 46 23.57 -8.41 -4.54
N LEU A 47 23.13 -7.36 -3.86
CA LEU A 47 22.66 -6.14 -4.51
C LEU A 47 23.85 -5.34 -5.07
N SER A 48 23.76 -4.98 -6.36
CA SER A 48 24.71 -4.05 -6.97
C SER A 48 24.56 -2.65 -6.39
N LYS A 49 25.55 -1.77 -6.61
CA LYS A 49 25.46 -0.35 -6.20
C LYS A 49 24.26 0.35 -6.85
N ALA A 50 23.98 0.05 -8.12
CA ALA A 50 22.81 0.58 -8.83
C ALA A 50 21.48 0.10 -8.21
N ASP A 51 21.38 -1.19 -7.89
CA ASP A 51 20.18 -1.75 -7.25
C ASP A 51 19.92 -1.11 -5.88
N LYS A 52 20.97 -0.85 -5.11
CA LYS A 52 20.87 -0.15 -3.81
C LYS A 52 20.34 1.27 -3.98
N LYS A 53 20.87 2.03 -4.96
CA LYS A 53 20.41 3.39 -5.26
C LYS A 53 18.92 3.40 -5.66
N ASN A 54 18.51 2.46 -6.50
CA ASN A 54 17.11 2.32 -6.90
C ASN A 54 16.21 1.96 -5.72
N ASN A 55 16.63 1.00 -4.89
CA ASN A 55 15.90 0.65 -3.66
C ASN A 55 15.78 1.84 -2.69
N GLN A 56 16.80 2.69 -2.58
CA GLN A 56 16.77 3.90 -1.75
C GLN A 56 15.77 4.93 -2.28
N LYS A 57 15.71 5.13 -3.60
CA LYS A 57 14.70 5.99 -4.23
C LYS A 57 13.29 5.47 -3.94
N LEU A 58 13.05 4.17 -4.15
CA LEU A 58 11.78 3.52 -3.84
C LEU A 58 11.40 3.58 -2.36
N ALA A 59 12.38 3.53 -1.45
CA ALA A 59 12.13 3.71 -0.03
C ALA A 59 11.72 5.15 0.29
N SER A 60 12.39 6.14 -0.31
CA SER A 60 12.08 7.56 -0.12
C SER A 60 10.67 7.89 -0.60
N GLU A 61 10.25 7.36 -1.75
CA GLU A 61 8.88 7.52 -2.26
C GLU A 61 7.83 6.87 -1.33
N ARG A 62 8.17 5.76 -0.66
CA ARG A 62 7.26 5.06 0.28
C ARG A 62 7.06 5.78 1.60
N VAL A 63 7.99 6.63 2.05
CA VAL A 63 7.84 7.39 3.31
C VAL A 63 6.55 8.21 3.31
N LEU A 64 6.18 8.81 2.18
CA LEU A 64 4.92 9.56 2.07
C LEU A 64 3.70 8.67 2.30
N ASN A 65 3.70 7.46 1.73
CA ASN A 65 2.63 6.49 1.91
C ASN A 65 2.55 6.01 3.37
N GLU A 66 3.69 5.78 4.02
CA GLU A 66 3.75 5.40 5.43
C GLU A 66 3.20 6.50 6.34
N ASN A 67 3.50 7.77 6.06
CA ASN A 67 2.94 8.91 6.77
C ASN A 67 1.41 8.95 6.67
N VAL A 68 0.87 8.76 5.46
CA VAL A 68 -0.59 8.70 5.23
C VAL A 68 -1.21 7.51 5.96
N ILE A 69 -0.60 6.32 5.90
CA ILE A 69 -1.07 5.14 6.65
C ILE A 69 -1.02 5.40 8.15
N GLY A 70 0.02 6.06 8.65
CA GLY A 70 0.16 6.47 10.05
C GLY A 70 -0.96 7.40 10.48
N MET A 71 -1.28 8.41 9.66
CA MET A 71 -2.42 9.31 9.87
C MET A 71 -3.75 8.54 9.90
N LEU A 72 -4.00 7.67 8.92
CA LEU A 72 -5.22 6.85 8.88
C LEU A 72 -5.34 5.93 10.10
N LYS A 73 -4.23 5.38 10.60
CA LYS A 73 -4.23 4.57 11.82
C LYS A 73 -4.47 5.37 13.11
N ARG A 74 -4.45 6.70 13.10
CA ARG A 74 -4.92 7.48 14.27
C ARG A 74 -6.39 7.22 14.57
N PHE A 75 -7.18 6.93 13.53
CA PHE A 75 -8.57 6.51 13.69
C PHE A 75 -8.63 5.07 14.19
N LYS A 76 -9.14 4.87 15.41
CA LYS A 76 -9.26 3.55 16.06
C LYS A 76 -10.04 2.53 15.24
N ILE A 77 -10.98 3.00 14.40
CA ILE A 77 -11.72 2.14 13.46
C ILE A 77 -10.83 1.45 12.42
N ILE A 78 -9.67 2.04 12.09
CA ILE A 78 -8.66 1.51 11.18
C ILE A 78 -7.54 0.80 11.94
N ALA A 79 -7.10 1.34 13.09
CA ALA A 79 -6.01 0.73 13.87
C ALA A 79 -6.40 -0.57 14.58
N ASP A 80 -7.60 -0.63 15.15
CA ASP A 80 -8.03 -1.77 15.95
C ASP A 80 -8.79 -2.80 15.11
N ARG A 81 -9.06 -3.97 15.72
CA ARG A 81 -9.92 -4.97 15.10
C ARG A 81 -11.31 -4.38 14.87
N TYR A 82 -11.70 -4.24 13.61
CA TYR A 82 -13.02 -3.76 13.24
C TYR A 82 -14.12 -4.74 13.69
N ARG A 83 -15.03 -4.28 14.57
CA ARG A 83 -16.14 -5.08 15.14
C ARG A 83 -17.51 -4.83 14.51
N ASN A 84 -17.66 -3.83 13.64
CA ASN A 84 -18.97 -3.46 13.08
C ASN A 84 -19.28 -4.23 11.78
N ARG A 85 -20.51 -4.12 11.25
CA ARG A 85 -20.91 -4.78 9.99
C ARG A 85 -20.02 -4.34 8.83
N ARG A 86 -19.46 -5.30 8.10
CA ARG A 86 -18.48 -5.07 7.02
C ARG A 86 -19.07 -4.36 5.80
N LYS A 87 -20.38 -4.49 5.55
CA LYS A 87 -21.06 -3.85 4.40
C LYS A 87 -20.83 -2.33 4.30
N ARG A 88 -20.67 -1.63 5.44
CA ARG A 88 -20.44 -0.17 5.50
C ARG A 88 -19.01 0.22 5.84
N PHE A 89 -18.07 -0.73 5.89
CA PHE A 89 -16.67 -0.42 6.19
C PHE A 89 -16.08 0.53 5.14
N TRP A 90 -16.33 0.26 3.87
CA TRP A 90 -15.80 1.05 2.77
C TRP A 90 -16.31 2.49 2.77
N LEU A 91 -17.60 2.70 3.07
CA LEU A 91 -18.17 4.05 3.24
C LEU A 91 -17.45 4.82 4.35
N ARG A 92 -17.23 4.19 5.52
CA ARG A 92 -16.54 4.84 6.65
C ARG A 92 -15.09 5.16 6.33
N PHE A 93 -14.40 4.24 5.65
CA PHE A 93 -13.03 4.45 5.21
C PHE A 93 -12.92 5.62 4.21
N ASN A 94 -13.82 5.68 3.22
CA ASN A 94 -13.85 6.77 2.24
C ASN A 94 -14.13 8.13 2.90
N LEU A 95 -15.02 8.18 3.89
CA LEU A 95 -15.29 9.42 4.63
C LEU A 95 -14.05 9.90 5.38
N ILE A 96 -13.33 8.99 6.06
CA ILE A 96 -12.07 9.32 6.76
C ILE A 96 -11.01 9.83 5.78
N ALA A 97 -10.85 9.15 4.65
CA ALA A 97 -9.92 9.56 3.61
C ALA A 97 -10.31 10.94 3.02
N GLY A 98 -11.61 11.19 2.83
CA GLY A 98 -12.14 12.48 2.39
C GLY A 98 -11.80 13.62 3.35
N ILE A 99 -11.99 13.41 4.66
CA ILE A 99 -11.63 14.39 5.70
C ILE A 99 -10.14 14.68 5.67
N TYR A 100 -9.30 13.64 5.64
CA TYR A 100 -7.84 13.81 5.58
C TYR A 100 -7.39 14.56 4.32
N ASN A 101 -8.00 14.25 3.16
CA ASN A 101 -7.69 14.97 1.92
C ASN A 101 -8.12 16.43 1.95
N TRP A 102 -9.18 16.76 2.69
CA TRP A 102 -9.61 18.14 2.91
C TRP A 102 -8.63 18.87 3.84
N GLU A 103 -8.21 18.23 4.94
CA GLU A 103 -7.19 18.76 5.85
C GLU A 103 -5.84 19.00 5.17
N LEU A 104 -5.45 18.18 4.18
CA LEU A 104 -4.22 18.38 3.41
C LEU A 104 -4.26 19.55 2.42
N ARG A 105 -5.45 20.01 2.05
CA ARG A 105 -5.62 21.10 1.07
C ARG A 105 -5.76 22.47 1.73
N ASN A 106 -6.10 22.50 3.01
CA ASN A 106 -6.13 23.71 3.84
C ASN A 106 -4.78 23.93 4.52
#